data_AF-Q0E0W2-F1
#
_entry.id   AF-Q0E0W2-F1
#
_cell.length_a   1.000
_cell.length_b   1.000
_cell.length_c   1.000
_cell.angle_alpha   90.00
_cell.angle_beta   90.00
_cell.angle_gamma   90.00
#
_symmetry.space_group_name_H-M   'P 1'
#
loop_
_entity.id
_entity.type
_entity.pdbx_description
1 polymer ?
#
loop_
_entity_poly.entity_id
_entity_poly.type
_entity_poly.pdbx_seq_one_letter_code
_entity_poly.pdbx_strand_id
1 'polypeptide(L)'
;MYQRKQLADLFSDIGDQQKELVRQMGFDGLLSMRLTKLNKQFGAWILCKLDPSSGNLFAGSKHEICLTCEDVSLLLGIPCGRKQILPAIKNEVKDVKAYMCEIFEKDSFDGITIATIQRILEKKFTRTMTVHEQIVFKTAFIIFVVTKFLAPQSVNNHISIRYMKALVDVENIHKYNWAEFVLHEIKDAAAALQDKIRHRKSIGYINGCIILPELFYLHHLDFGTDTPGHENISRIGVYNDSMIAEFIDRDVILKNRKPFPAYGKMKLRNRHVEKCNLGHPTGATEAAHVNRSFDT
;
A
#
# COMPACT_ATOMS: atom_id res chain seq x y z
N MET A 1 6.36 16.14 -24.55
CA MET A 1 5.50 16.58 -23.42
C MET A 1 5.08 15.33 -22.66
N TYR A 2 5.60 15.10 -21.46
CA TYR A 2 5.42 13.83 -20.73
C TYR A 2 4.10 13.86 -19.95
N GLN A 3 3.14 13.01 -20.30
CA GLN A 3 1.88 12.90 -19.55
C GLN A 3 2.14 12.18 -18.21
N ARG A 4 1.69 12.80 -17.12
CA ARG A 4 1.70 12.20 -15.78
C ARG A 4 0.63 11.12 -15.75
N LYS A 5 1.02 9.88 -16.02
CA LYS A 5 0.13 8.73 -15.97
C LYS A 5 -0.25 8.41 -14.53
N GLN A 6 -1.52 8.16 -14.26
CA GLN A 6 -1.94 7.72 -12.93
C GLN A 6 -1.56 6.26 -12.73
N LEU A 7 -1.43 5.85 -11.47
CA LEU A 7 -0.98 4.49 -11.12
C LEU A 7 -1.91 3.42 -11.69
N ALA A 8 -3.23 3.67 -11.67
CA ALA A 8 -4.24 2.78 -12.25
C ALA A 8 -4.05 2.61 -13.77
N ASP A 9 -3.82 3.70 -14.51
CA ASP A 9 -3.58 3.66 -15.96
C ASP A 9 -2.25 2.95 -16.31
N LEU A 10 -1.27 2.99 -15.40
CA LEU A 10 -0.03 2.24 -15.60
C LEU A 10 -0.29 0.74 -15.46
N PHE A 11 -1.07 0.34 -14.45
CA PHE A 11 -1.36 -1.07 -14.18
C PHE A 11 -2.29 -1.71 -15.20
N SER A 12 -3.20 -0.95 -15.81
CA SER A 12 -4.03 -1.44 -16.92
C SER A 12 -3.18 -1.83 -18.13
N ASP A 13 -2.05 -1.16 -18.31
CA ASP A 13 -1.28 -1.22 -19.55
C ASP A 13 -0.09 -2.17 -19.49
N ILE A 14 0.37 -2.60 -18.31
CA ILE A 14 1.45 -3.60 -18.24
C ILE A 14 0.96 -4.97 -18.77
N GLY A 15 1.84 -5.67 -19.49
CA GLY A 15 1.53 -6.96 -20.12
C GLY A 15 1.46 -8.13 -19.12
N ASP A 16 1.05 -9.30 -19.59
CA ASP A 16 0.77 -10.44 -18.71
C ASP A 16 2.01 -10.97 -17.98
N GLN A 17 3.17 -11.02 -18.66
CA GLN A 17 4.44 -11.38 -18.01
C GLN A 17 4.78 -10.40 -16.88
N GLN A 18 4.58 -9.10 -17.10
CA GLN A 18 4.83 -8.05 -16.10
C GLN A 18 3.87 -8.18 -14.91
N LYS A 19 2.57 -8.42 -15.18
CA LYS A 19 1.58 -8.70 -14.13
C LYS A 19 1.98 -9.91 -13.30
N GLU A 20 2.49 -10.97 -13.93
CA GLU A 20 2.95 -12.15 -13.21
C GLU A 20 4.14 -11.86 -12.29
N LEU A 21 5.10 -11.04 -12.73
CA LEU A 21 6.18 -10.59 -11.86
C LEU A 21 5.65 -9.78 -10.65
N VAL A 22 4.61 -8.96 -10.84
CA VAL A 22 3.94 -8.25 -9.73
C VAL A 22 3.32 -9.22 -8.73
N ARG A 23 2.69 -10.32 -9.21
CA ARG A 23 2.15 -11.38 -8.33
C ARG A 23 3.25 -12.10 -7.57
N GLN A 24 4.35 -12.45 -8.24
CA GLN A 24 5.50 -13.09 -7.59
C GLN A 24 6.13 -12.22 -6.49
N MET A 25 6.11 -10.91 -6.66
CA MET A 25 6.56 -9.96 -5.63
C MET A 25 5.57 -9.80 -4.47
N GLY A 26 4.32 -10.27 -4.62
CA GLY A 26 3.24 -10.15 -3.63
C GLY A 26 2.55 -8.78 -3.62
N PHE A 27 2.53 -8.07 -4.75
CA PHE A 27 1.89 -6.75 -4.92
C PHE A 27 0.66 -6.80 -5.85
N ASP A 28 0.08 -7.98 -6.02
CA ASP A 28 -1.02 -8.23 -6.96
C ASP A 28 -2.30 -7.46 -6.62
N GLY A 29 -2.53 -7.12 -5.35
CA GLY A 29 -3.68 -6.31 -4.97
C GLY A 29 -3.71 -4.96 -5.67
N LEU A 30 -2.54 -4.38 -5.92
CA LEU A 30 -2.43 -3.10 -6.61
C LEU A 30 -2.87 -3.17 -8.07
N LEU A 31 -2.80 -4.34 -8.72
CA LEU A 31 -3.28 -4.54 -10.09
C LEU A 31 -4.80 -4.37 -10.22
N SER A 32 -5.53 -4.56 -9.12
CA SER A 32 -6.99 -4.42 -9.05
C SER A 32 -7.44 -2.99 -8.70
N MET A 33 -6.51 -2.09 -8.41
CA MET A 33 -6.84 -0.74 -7.93
C MET A 33 -7.61 0.07 -8.98
N ARG A 34 -8.78 0.58 -8.57
CA ARG A 34 -9.65 1.46 -9.38
C ARG A 34 -9.75 2.88 -8.83
N LEU A 35 -8.96 3.19 -7.80
CA LEU A 35 -8.93 4.49 -7.15
C LEU A 35 -7.95 5.40 -7.87
N THR A 36 -8.46 6.56 -8.31
CA THR A 36 -7.66 7.59 -8.98
C THR A 36 -7.71 8.94 -8.26
N LYS A 37 -8.70 9.12 -7.40
CA LYS A 37 -8.95 10.38 -6.69
C LYS A 37 -8.60 10.25 -5.22
N LEU A 38 -8.10 11.35 -4.66
CA LEU A 38 -7.75 11.49 -3.26
C LEU A 38 -8.64 12.55 -2.61
N ASN A 39 -9.30 12.22 -1.50
CA ASN A 39 -10.03 13.22 -0.71
C ASN A 39 -9.14 13.78 0.41
N LYS A 40 -8.30 14.76 0.05
CA LYS A 40 -7.31 15.36 0.97
C LYS A 40 -7.90 15.86 2.29
N GLN A 41 -9.12 16.39 2.28
CA GLN A 41 -9.77 16.88 3.50
C GLN A 41 -10.19 15.75 4.42
N PHE A 42 -10.76 14.68 3.84
CA PHE A 42 -11.15 13.48 4.59
C PHE A 42 -9.93 12.74 5.14
N GLY A 43 -8.94 12.46 4.30
CA GLY A 43 -7.69 11.86 4.75
C GLY A 43 -6.98 12.68 5.84
N ALA A 44 -6.93 14.01 5.71
CA ALA A 44 -6.40 14.88 6.77
C ALA A 44 -7.19 14.79 8.08
N TRP A 45 -8.52 14.70 8.00
CA TRP A 45 -9.36 14.50 9.17
C TRP A 45 -9.05 13.18 9.87
N ILE A 46 -8.92 12.08 9.12
CA ILE A 46 -8.59 10.75 9.68
C ILE A 46 -7.20 10.77 10.34
N LEU A 47 -6.20 11.33 9.67
CA LEU A 47 -4.84 11.44 10.22
C LEU A 47 -4.78 12.28 11.52
N CYS A 48 -5.72 13.20 11.72
CA CYS A 48 -5.85 13.92 13.00
C CYS A 48 -6.51 13.10 14.12
N LYS A 49 -7.11 11.96 13.79
CA LYS A 49 -7.73 11.01 14.73
C LYS A 49 -6.85 9.79 15.00
N LEU A 50 -5.81 9.60 14.19
CA LEU A 50 -4.83 8.54 14.36
C LEU A 50 -3.78 8.94 15.41
N ASP A 51 -3.60 8.14 16.44
CA ASP A 51 -2.47 8.27 17.36
C ASP A 51 -1.18 7.80 16.66
N PRO A 52 -0.19 8.68 16.42
CA PRO A 52 1.02 8.31 15.69
C PRO A 52 1.86 7.22 16.36
N SER A 53 1.75 7.05 17.68
CA SER A 53 2.55 6.06 18.41
C SER A 53 1.98 4.64 18.20
N SER A 54 0.70 4.46 18.52
CA SER A 54 0.03 3.16 18.43
C SER A 54 -0.41 2.80 17.01
N GLY A 55 -0.90 3.78 16.22
CA GLY A 55 -1.66 3.53 14.99
C GLY A 55 -3.17 3.44 15.22
N ASN A 56 -3.65 3.72 16.43
CA ASN A 56 -5.06 3.66 16.76
C ASN A 56 -5.81 4.89 16.27
N LEU A 57 -6.93 4.69 15.58
CA LEU A 57 -7.88 5.76 15.31
C LEU A 57 -8.84 5.91 16.49
N PHE A 58 -9.12 7.16 16.85
CA PHE A 58 -10.01 7.52 17.97
C PHE A 58 -9.56 6.92 19.30
N ALA A 59 -8.24 6.94 19.55
CA ALA A 59 -7.63 6.37 20.74
C ALA A 59 -8.30 6.84 22.05
N GLY A 60 -8.60 5.90 22.94
CA GLY A 60 -9.27 6.18 24.22
C GLY A 60 -10.78 6.41 24.11
N SER A 61 -11.39 6.07 22.97
CA SER A 61 -12.85 6.12 22.78
C SER A 61 -13.46 4.72 22.68
N LYS A 62 -14.79 4.63 22.88
CA LYS A 62 -15.54 3.38 22.67
C LYS A 62 -15.55 2.86 21.22
N HIS A 63 -15.03 3.64 20.28
CA HIS A 63 -14.97 3.33 18.85
C HIS A 63 -13.52 3.22 18.35
N GLU A 64 -12.59 2.90 19.24
CA GLU A 64 -11.18 2.75 18.90
C GLU A 64 -10.95 1.56 17.97
N ILE A 65 -10.24 1.80 16.88
CA ILE A 65 -9.80 0.77 15.92
C ILE A 65 -8.30 0.93 15.67
N CYS A 66 -7.56 -0.17 15.70
CA CYS A 66 -6.11 -0.18 15.48
C CYS A 66 -5.82 -0.49 14.02
N LEU A 67 -5.02 0.34 13.34
CA LEU A 67 -4.49 0.04 12.02
C LEU A 67 -3.18 -0.75 12.17
N THR A 68 -3.19 -2.04 11.84
CA THR A 68 -2.00 -2.91 11.90
C THR A 68 -1.38 -3.15 10.52
N CYS A 69 -0.19 -3.77 10.47
CA CYS A 69 0.41 -4.14 9.18
C CYS A 69 -0.39 -5.24 8.47
N GLU A 70 -1.08 -6.13 9.18
CA GLU A 70 -2.01 -7.08 8.58
C GLU A 70 -3.19 -6.36 7.90
N ASP A 71 -3.73 -5.31 8.52
CA ASP A 71 -4.78 -4.48 7.90
C ASP A 71 -4.26 -3.80 6.63
N VAL A 72 -3.04 -3.26 6.66
CA VAL A 72 -2.42 -2.65 5.48
C VAL A 72 -2.25 -3.67 4.36
N SER A 73 -1.79 -4.88 4.69
CA SER A 73 -1.62 -5.97 3.73
C SER A 73 -2.95 -6.40 3.13
N LEU A 74 -3.99 -6.58 3.96
CA LEU A 74 -5.34 -6.91 3.52
C LEU A 74 -5.94 -5.80 2.64
N LEU A 75 -5.70 -4.54 2.99
CA LEU A 75 -6.28 -3.42 2.29
C LEU A 75 -5.65 -3.22 0.92
N LEU A 76 -4.31 -3.21 0.84
CA LEU A 76 -3.58 -2.89 -0.38
C LEU A 76 -3.20 -4.12 -1.21
N GLY A 77 -3.20 -5.32 -0.61
CA GLY A 77 -2.64 -6.53 -1.19
C GLY A 77 -1.15 -6.39 -1.47
N ILE A 78 -0.40 -6.03 -0.41
CA ILE A 78 1.06 -5.91 -0.43
C ILE A 78 1.69 -6.79 0.67
N PRO A 79 2.98 -7.13 0.59
CA PRO A 79 3.55 -8.13 1.49
C PRO A 79 3.64 -7.67 2.95
N CYS A 80 3.17 -8.53 3.86
CA CYS A 80 3.40 -8.46 5.30
C CYS A 80 4.44 -9.51 5.73
N GLY A 81 5.64 -9.41 5.15
CA GLY A 81 6.71 -10.36 5.37
C GLY A 81 7.36 -10.27 6.76
N ARG A 82 8.31 -11.17 7.04
CA ARG A 82 9.04 -11.19 8.33
C ARG A 82 10.31 -10.35 8.34
N LYS A 83 10.89 -10.05 7.17
CA LYS A 83 12.10 -9.21 7.08
C LYS A 83 11.72 -7.73 7.22
N GLN A 84 12.44 -7.00 8.05
CA GLN A 84 12.25 -5.55 8.18
C GLN A 84 12.90 -4.80 7.02
N ILE A 85 12.30 -3.68 6.61
CA ILE A 85 12.90 -2.75 5.65
C ILE A 85 13.66 -1.70 6.44
N LEU A 86 14.99 -1.77 6.38
CA LEU A 86 15.88 -0.84 7.05
C LEU A 86 16.61 0.02 6.02
N PRO A 87 16.80 1.33 6.30
CA PRO A 87 17.60 2.18 5.44
C PRO A 87 19.06 1.70 5.43
N ALA A 88 19.74 1.90 4.31
CA ALA A 88 21.17 1.66 4.21
C ALA A 88 21.93 2.57 5.21
N ILE A 89 22.86 2.00 5.95
CA ILE A 89 23.77 2.79 6.79
C ILE A 89 24.77 3.56 5.91
N LYS A 90 25.41 4.61 6.43
CA LYS A 90 26.26 5.53 5.64
C LYS A 90 27.23 4.82 4.68
N ASN A 91 27.89 3.75 5.13
CA ASN A 91 28.88 3.03 4.34
C ASN A 91 28.24 2.17 3.22
N GLU A 92 27.01 1.69 3.42
CA GLU A 92 26.26 0.89 2.44
C GLU A 92 25.58 1.74 1.36
N VAL A 93 25.34 3.04 1.62
CA VAL A 93 24.62 3.93 0.68
C VAL A 93 25.32 3.98 -0.67
N LYS A 94 26.66 4.01 -0.70
CA LYS A 94 27.43 4.03 -1.94
C LYS A 94 27.21 2.76 -2.75
N ASP A 95 27.22 1.61 -2.10
CA ASP A 95 27.09 0.29 -2.76
C ASP A 95 25.67 0.08 -3.27
N VAL A 96 24.66 0.45 -2.48
CA VAL A 96 23.25 0.40 -2.93
C VAL A 96 23.03 1.31 -4.13
N LYS A 97 23.60 2.52 -4.14
CA LYS A 97 23.50 3.42 -5.29
C LYS A 97 24.23 2.85 -6.51
N ALA A 98 25.42 2.30 -6.34
CA ALA A 98 26.18 1.67 -7.42
C ALA A 98 25.42 0.48 -8.03
N TYR A 99 24.81 -0.37 -7.20
CA TYR A 99 23.96 -1.46 -7.66
C TYR A 99 22.75 -0.95 -8.48
N MET A 100 22.07 0.11 -8.03
CA MET A 100 20.98 0.71 -8.80
C MET A 100 21.46 1.27 -10.14
N CYS A 101 22.62 1.91 -10.17
CA CYS A 101 23.25 2.39 -11.39
C CYS A 101 23.54 1.26 -12.38
N GLU A 102 24.06 0.13 -11.90
CA GLU A 102 24.32 -1.07 -12.70
C GLU A 102 23.02 -1.65 -13.28
N ILE A 103 22.01 -1.84 -12.43
CA ILE A 103 20.70 -2.38 -12.85
C ILE A 103 20.03 -1.51 -13.93
N PHE A 104 20.13 -0.18 -13.82
CA PHE A 104 19.49 0.74 -14.75
C PHE A 104 20.40 1.26 -15.87
N GLU A 105 21.62 0.75 -15.96
CA GLU A 105 22.64 1.19 -16.94
C GLU A 105 22.80 2.73 -16.93
N LYS A 106 23.09 3.29 -15.75
CA LYS A 106 23.30 4.72 -15.53
C LYS A 106 24.67 5.00 -14.92
N ASP A 107 25.32 6.06 -15.41
CA ASP A 107 26.61 6.51 -14.87
C ASP A 107 26.50 7.10 -13.45
N SER A 108 25.32 7.64 -13.12
CA SER A 108 25.05 8.27 -11.83
C SER A 108 23.63 7.97 -11.35
N PHE A 109 23.50 7.87 -10.04
CA PHE A 109 22.22 7.65 -9.37
C PHE A 109 21.23 8.78 -9.66
N ASP A 110 21.72 10.01 -9.85
CA ASP A 110 20.88 11.16 -10.18
C ASP A 110 20.25 11.04 -11.59
N GLY A 111 20.81 10.18 -12.45
CA GLY A 111 20.23 9.81 -13.74
C GLY A 111 19.03 8.86 -13.65
N ILE A 112 18.80 8.26 -12.47
CA ILE A 112 17.64 7.41 -12.19
C ILE A 112 16.49 8.32 -11.77
N THR A 113 15.75 8.80 -12.76
CA THR A 113 14.58 9.67 -12.54
C THR A 113 13.29 8.86 -12.59
N ILE A 114 12.22 9.39 -12.01
CA ILE A 114 10.89 8.79 -12.14
C ILE A 114 10.43 8.66 -13.59
N ALA A 115 10.84 9.57 -14.48
CA ALA A 115 10.56 9.45 -15.90
C ALA A 115 11.30 8.26 -16.53
N THR A 116 12.55 8.01 -16.12
CA THR A 116 13.31 6.81 -16.54
C THR A 116 12.61 5.54 -16.05
N ILE A 117 12.22 5.50 -14.77
CA ILE A 117 11.53 4.37 -14.17
C ILE A 117 10.19 4.07 -14.88
N GLN A 118 9.39 5.10 -15.14
CA GLN A 118 8.10 4.90 -15.82
C GLN A 118 8.27 4.41 -17.26
N ARG A 119 9.30 4.85 -18.01
CA ARG A 119 9.60 4.30 -19.35
C ARG A 119 9.92 2.80 -19.32
N ILE A 120 10.60 2.33 -18.27
CA ILE A 120 10.89 0.89 -18.08
C ILE A 120 9.58 0.11 -17.89
N LEU A 121 8.67 0.64 -17.07
CA LEU A 121 7.38 0.00 -16.80
C LEU A 121 6.47 -0.03 -18.03
N GLU A 122 6.56 0.99 -18.89
CA GLU A 122 5.79 1.09 -20.13
C GLU A 122 6.35 0.24 -21.28
N LYS A 123 7.56 -0.32 -21.15
CA LYS A 123 8.18 -1.17 -22.17
C LYS A 123 7.30 -2.40 -22.43
N LYS A 124 6.99 -2.63 -23.71
CA LYS A 124 6.23 -3.81 -24.17
C LYS A 124 7.19 -4.92 -24.58
N PHE A 125 6.79 -6.15 -24.31
CA PHE A 125 7.58 -7.34 -24.62
C PHE A 125 6.77 -8.28 -25.50
N THR A 126 7.24 -8.51 -26.72
CA THR A 126 6.66 -9.49 -27.67
C THR A 126 7.27 -10.89 -27.52
N ARG A 127 8.37 -10.99 -26.78
CA ARG A 127 9.07 -12.23 -26.41
C ARG A 127 9.07 -12.42 -24.90
N THR A 128 9.53 -13.57 -24.44
CA THR A 128 9.83 -13.79 -23.02
C THR A 128 10.90 -12.81 -22.54
N MET A 129 10.66 -12.18 -21.38
CA MET A 129 11.63 -11.30 -20.73
C MET A 129 12.86 -12.09 -20.27
N THR A 130 14.06 -11.55 -20.50
CA THR A 130 15.29 -12.15 -19.94
C THR A 130 15.31 -12.00 -18.42
N VAL A 131 16.15 -12.77 -17.73
CA VAL A 131 16.31 -12.67 -16.26
C VAL A 131 16.65 -11.23 -15.85
N HIS A 132 17.56 -10.58 -16.58
CA HIS A 132 17.92 -9.20 -16.32
C HIS A 132 16.74 -8.23 -16.53
N GLU A 133 15.97 -8.38 -17.61
CA GLU A 133 14.78 -7.54 -17.84
C GLU A 133 13.71 -7.71 -16.75
N GLN A 134 13.56 -8.92 -16.21
CA GLN A 134 12.65 -9.18 -15.09
C GLN A 134 13.11 -8.46 -13.82
N ILE A 135 14.40 -8.53 -13.48
CA ILE A 135 14.99 -7.82 -12.33
C ILE A 135 14.81 -6.31 -12.49
N VAL A 136 15.14 -5.77 -13.67
CA VAL A 136 14.98 -4.33 -13.97
C VAL A 136 13.52 -3.89 -13.81
N PHE A 137 12.57 -4.69 -14.32
CA PHE A 137 11.15 -4.40 -14.17
C PHE A 137 10.70 -4.45 -12.70
N LYS A 138 11.04 -5.50 -11.96
CA LYS A 138 10.68 -5.65 -10.53
C LYS A 138 11.21 -4.47 -9.71
N THR A 139 12.48 -4.11 -9.89
CA THR A 139 13.11 -2.99 -9.20
C THR A 139 12.45 -1.66 -9.58
N ALA A 140 12.21 -1.41 -10.87
CA ALA A 140 11.51 -0.22 -11.34
C ALA A 140 10.09 -0.13 -10.78
N PHE A 141 9.38 -1.25 -10.71
CA PHE A 141 8.01 -1.32 -10.22
C PHE A 141 7.97 -0.84 -8.78
N ILE A 142 8.74 -1.46 -7.88
CA ILE A 142 8.77 -1.09 -6.46
C ILE A 142 9.16 0.38 -6.28
N ILE A 143 10.18 0.86 -6.99
CA ILE A 143 10.59 2.28 -6.93
C ILE A 143 9.42 3.21 -7.31
N PHE A 144 8.68 2.87 -8.36
CA PHE A 144 7.55 3.66 -8.82
C PHE A 144 6.41 3.66 -7.80
N VAL A 145 5.95 2.48 -7.34
CA VAL A 145 4.82 2.40 -6.39
C VAL A 145 5.14 3.06 -5.06
N VAL A 146 6.36 2.89 -4.54
CA VAL A 146 6.76 3.52 -3.29
C VAL A 146 6.78 5.04 -3.45
N THR A 147 7.40 5.55 -4.52
CA THR A 147 7.54 7.00 -4.71
C THR A 147 6.21 7.68 -5.04
N LYS A 148 5.30 6.99 -5.75
CA LYS A 148 4.05 7.59 -6.23
C LYS A 148 2.85 7.35 -5.35
N PHE A 149 2.86 6.30 -4.55
CA PHE A 149 1.65 5.82 -3.90
C PHE A 149 1.85 5.37 -2.45
N LEU A 150 2.80 4.48 -2.15
CA LEU A 150 2.93 3.90 -0.81
C LEU A 150 3.60 4.86 0.19
N ALA A 151 4.61 5.61 -0.26
CA ALA A 151 5.35 6.58 0.56
C ALA A 151 5.64 7.91 -0.18
N PRO A 152 4.65 8.53 -0.84
CA PRO A 152 4.87 9.72 -1.64
C PRO A 152 5.30 10.90 -0.75
N GLN A 153 6.38 11.57 -1.16
CA GLN A 153 6.96 12.70 -0.45
C GLN A 153 6.66 14.03 -1.16
N SER A 154 6.57 15.11 -0.40
CA SER A 154 6.31 16.46 -0.92
C SER A 154 7.36 16.99 -1.91
N VAL A 155 8.56 16.39 -1.93
CA VAL A 155 9.68 16.82 -2.75
C VAL A 155 9.55 16.18 -4.15
N ASN A 156 8.99 16.89 -5.14
CA ASN A 156 9.09 16.65 -6.60
C ASN A 156 9.33 15.19 -7.09
N ASN A 157 8.53 14.21 -6.64
CA ASN A 157 8.73 12.79 -6.99
C ASN A 157 10.15 12.25 -6.68
N HIS A 158 10.76 12.75 -5.61
CA HIS A 158 12.07 12.33 -5.13
C HIS A 158 12.05 10.83 -4.81
N ILE A 159 12.98 10.09 -5.40
CA ILE A 159 13.16 8.67 -5.13
C ILE A 159 13.92 8.52 -3.80
N SER A 160 13.21 8.08 -2.76
CA SER A 160 13.82 7.84 -1.46
C SER A 160 14.74 6.62 -1.46
N ILE A 161 15.89 6.73 -0.80
CA ILE A 161 16.83 5.61 -0.62
C ILE A 161 16.46 4.69 0.56
N ARG A 162 15.47 5.08 1.38
CA ARG A 162 15.13 4.41 2.66
C ARG A 162 14.78 2.93 2.54
N TYR A 163 14.32 2.49 1.38
CA TYR A 163 13.91 1.11 1.12
C TYR A 163 14.83 0.36 0.14
N MET A 164 15.81 1.06 -0.45
CA MET A 164 16.58 0.52 -1.59
C MET A 164 17.49 -0.65 -1.22
N LYS A 165 17.87 -0.79 0.06
CA LYS A 165 18.59 -1.97 0.54
C LYS A 165 17.80 -3.27 0.30
N ALA A 166 16.47 -3.23 0.40
CA ALA A 166 15.62 -4.40 0.12
C ALA A 166 15.62 -4.78 -1.37
N LEU A 167 15.85 -3.81 -2.26
CA LEU A 167 15.86 -4.03 -3.71
C LEU A 167 17.13 -4.70 -4.23
N VAL A 168 18.19 -4.79 -3.43
CA VAL A 168 19.38 -5.59 -3.77
C VAL A 168 19.03 -7.09 -3.87
N ASP A 169 18.00 -7.54 -3.15
CA ASP A 169 17.46 -8.90 -3.16
C ASP A 169 16.00 -8.90 -3.67
N VAL A 170 15.78 -8.30 -4.85
CA VAL A 170 14.43 -8.08 -5.40
C VAL A 170 13.67 -9.39 -5.68
N GLU A 171 14.36 -10.50 -5.88
CA GLU A 171 13.72 -11.81 -6.06
C GLU A 171 13.03 -12.30 -4.78
N ASN A 172 13.48 -11.85 -3.61
CA ASN A 172 12.90 -12.18 -2.31
C ASN A 172 12.09 -11.02 -1.70
N ILE A 173 11.65 -10.06 -2.52
CA ILE A 173 11.02 -8.82 -2.05
C ILE A 173 9.73 -9.07 -1.25
N HIS A 174 9.03 -10.16 -1.55
CA HIS A 174 7.82 -10.62 -0.84
C HIS A 174 8.10 -11.03 0.62
N LYS A 175 9.35 -11.32 0.99
CA LYS A 175 9.73 -11.68 2.36
C LYS A 175 9.86 -10.47 3.28
N TYR A 176 9.89 -9.25 2.71
CA TYR A 176 9.98 -8.00 3.46
C TYR A 176 8.61 -7.47 3.87
N ASN A 177 8.55 -6.80 5.01
CA ASN A 177 7.33 -6.22 5.55
C ASN A 177 7.08 -4.83 4.96
N TRP A 178 6.56 -4.80 3.73
CA TRP A 178 6.15 -3.57 3.06
C TRP A 178 4.95 -2.93 3.73
N ALA A 179 4.05 -3.74 4.29
CA ALA A 179 2.89 -3.26 5.02
C ALA A 179 3.29 -2.45 6.26
N GLU A 180 4.24 -2.92 7.06
CA GLU A 180 4.80 -2.18 8.20
C GLU A 180 5.53 -0.91 7.76
N PHE A 181 6.30 -0.97 6.66
CA PHE A 181 6.95 0.21 6.09
C PHE A 181 5.92 1.30 5.74
N VAL A 182 4.80 0.94 5.12
CA VAL A 182 3.72 1.89 4.81
C VAL A 182 3.02 2.39 6.06
N LEU A 183 2.76 1.51 7.04
CA LEU A 183 2.18 1.90 8.32
C LEU A 183 3.02 2.98 9.02
N HIS A 184 4.34 2.83 9.03
CA HIS A 184 5.24 3.86 9.55
C HIS A 184 5.13 5.20 8.81
N GLU A 185 5.02 5.20 7.48
CA GLU A 185 4.81 6.43 6.70
C GLU A 185 3.47 7.12 7.06
N ILE A 186 2.42 6.35 7.34
CA ILE A 186 1.14 6.91 7.79
C ILE A 186 1.24 7.51 9.19
N LYS A 187 1.93 6.83 10.11
CA LYS A 187 2.19 7.33 11.47
C LYS A 187 3.00 8.63 11.44
N ASP A 188 4.06 8.69 10.65
CA ASP A 188 4.87 9.90 10.44
C ASP A 188 4.03 11.03 9.83
N ALA A 189 3.18 10.72 8.85
CA ALA A 189 2.27 11.71 8.24
C ALA A 189 1.26 12.28 9.23
N ALA A 190 0.69 11.43 10.10
CA ALA A 190 -0.21 11.84 11.16
C ALA A 190 0.49 12.78 12.16
N ALA A 191 1.68 12.40 12.64
CA ALA A 191 2.47 13.24 13.55
C ALA A 191 2.79 14.61 12.94
N ALA A 192 3.27 14.64 11.70
CA ALA A 192 3.61 15.87 11.00
C ALA A 192 2.40 16.78 10.75
N LEU A 193 1.25 16.20 10.39
CA LEU A 193 0.01 16.96 10.20
C LEU A 193 -0.50 17.55 11.51
N GLN A 194 -0.52 16.76 12.58
CA GLN A 194 -0.97 17.20 13.90
C GLN A 194 -0.07 18.30 14.46
N ASP A 195 1.25 18.21 14.27
CA ASP A 195 2.19 19.29 14.62
C ASP A 195 1.86 20.60 13.89
N LYS A 196 1.64 20.53 12.57
CA LYS A 196 1.28 21.71 11.77
C LYS A 196 0.01 22.37 12.29
N ILE A 197 -1.03 21.58 12.59
CA ILE A 197 -2.31 22.10 13.10
C ILE A 197 -2.14 22.71 14.49
N ARG A 198 -1.43 22.03 15.40
CA ARG A 198 -1.14 22.52 16.75
C ARG A 198 -0.46 23.90 16.73
N HIS A 199 0.49 24.07 15.80
CA HIS A 199 1.24 25.31 15.63
C HIS A 199 0.62 26.28 14.62
N ARG A 200 -0.63 26.06 14.18
CA ARG A 200 -1.36 26.90 13.20
C ARG A 200 -0.59 27.15 11.90
N LYS A 201 0.27 26.21 11.50
CA LYS A 201 1.00 26.23 10.23
C LYS A 201 0.07 25.79 9.09
N SER A 202 0.37 26.25 7.87
CA SER A 202 -0.31 25.75 6.68
C SER A 202 -0.08 24.24 6.52
N ILE A 203 -1.16 23.48 6.30
CA ILE A 203 -1.10 22.02 6.16
C ILE A 203 -0.25 21.62 4.95
N GLY A 204 -0.35 22.37 3.85
CA GLY A 204 0.42 22.10 2.63
C GLY A 204 0.21 20.68 2.10
N TYR A 205 1.30 20.04 1.65
CA TYR A 205 1.31 18.64 1.25
C TYR A 205 1.37 17.71 2.48
N ILE A 206 0.70 16.56 2.39
CA ILE A 206 0.71 15.48 3.37
C ILE A 206 1.45 14.30 2.73
N ASN A 207 2.50 13.82 3.40
CA ASN A 207 3.29 12.67 2.94
C ASN A 207 2.55 11.35 3.18
N GLY A 208 3.00 10.28 2.53
CA GLY A 208 2.47 8.93 2.74
C GLY A 208 1.19 8.61 1.95
N CYS A 209 0.78 7.34 1.99
CA CYS A 209 -0.38 6.82 1.25
C CYS A 209 -1.71 7.22 1.92
N ILE A 210 -2.20 8.44 1.73
CA ILE A 210 -3.42 8.93 2.41
C ILE A 210 -4.68 8.11 2.05
N ILE A 211 -4.70 7.45 0.89
CA ILE A 211 -5.80 6.56 0.50
C ILE A 211 -5.96 5.38 1.49
N LEU A 212 -4.86 4.92 2.10
CA LEU A 212 -4.89 3.81 3.05
C LEU A 212 -5.74 4.10 4.31
N PRO A 213 -5.52 5.17 5.08
CA PRO A 213 -6.36 5.48 6.23
C PRO A 213 -7.82 5.80 5.83
N GLU A 214 -8.05 6.40 4.65
CA GLU A 214 -9.42 6.60 4.11
C GLU A 214 -10.13 5.25 3.92
N LEU A 215 -9.48 4.30 3.23
CA LEU A 215 -10.01 2.96 3.02
C LEU A 215 -10.19 2.20 4.32
N PHE A 216 -9.21 2.24 5.21
CA PHE A 216 -9.28 1.55 6.50
C PHE A 216 -10.50 2.01 7.31
N TYR A 217 -10.69 3.32 7.43
CA TYR A 217 -11.81 3.86 8.18
C TYR A 217 -13.16 3.51 7.53
N LEU A 218 -13.32 3.74 6.22
CA LEU A 218 -14.57 3.43 5.51
C LEU A 218 -14.87 1.93 5.50
N HIS A 219 -13.84 1.08 5.45
CA HIS A 219 -14.00 -0.37 5.52
C HIS A 219 -14.61 -0.83 6.84
N HIS A 220 -14.36 -0.09 7.92
CA HIS A 220 -14.91 -0.38 9.24
C HIS A 220 -16.30 0.21 9.48
N LEU A 221 -16.85 1.00 8.55
CA LEU A 221 -18.19 1.58 8.68
C LEU A 221 -19.28 0.66 8.11
N ASP A 222 -20.44 0.69 8.76
CA ASP A 222 -21.65 0.00 8.32
C ASP A 222 -22.47 0.91 7.38
N PHE A 223 -22.56 0.53 6.12
CA PHE A 223 -23.37 1.19 5.09
C PHE A 223 -24.63 0.40 4.73
N GLY A 224 -25.07 -0.53 5.58
CA GLY A 224 -26.23 -1.38 5.33
C GLY A 224 -26.00 -2.30 4.13
N THR A 225 -26.97 -2.35 3.21
CA THR A 225 -26.91 -3.15 1.98
C THR A 225 -25.79 -2.72 1.02
N ASP A 226 -25.29 -1.49 1.15
CA ASP A 226 -24.22 -0.96 0.29
C ASP A 226 -22.82 -1.30 0.81
N THR A 227 -22.73 -1.92 1.99
CA THR A 227 -21.50 -2.44 2.58
C THR A 227 -20.86 -3.45 1.63
N PRO A 228 -19.65 -3.20 1.12
CA PRO A 228 -19.00 -4.15 0.23
C PRO A 228 -18.70 -5.47 0.95
N GLY A 229 -19.02 -6.58 0.28
CA GLY A 229 -18.82 -7.93 0.81
C GLY A 229 -17.35 -8.33 0.98
N HIS A 230 -17.13 -9.49 1.60
CA HIS A 230 -15.79 -10.09 1.70
C HIS A 230 -15.52 -10.96 0.47
N GLU A 231 -15.03 -10.35 -0.60
CA GLU A 231 -14.55 -11.05 -1.80
C GLU A 231 -13.10 -11.53 -1.62
N ASN A 232 -12.68 -12.52 -2.40
CA ASN A 232 -11.28 -13.02 -2.48
C ASN A 232 -10.34 -12.06 -3.24
N ILE A 233 -10.59 -10.76 -3.19
CA ILE A 233 -9.75 -9.72 -3.78
C ILE A 233 -9.24 -8.77 -2.70
N SER A 234 -8.05 -8.23 -2.91
CA SER A 234 -7.50 -7.16 -2.07
C SER A 234 -8.49 -6.00 -2.00
N ARG A 235 -8.66 -5.40 -0.82
CA ARG A 235 -9.78 -4.46 -0.60
C ARG A 235 -9.70 -3.23 -1.49
N ILE A 236 -8.51 -2.79 -1.85
CA ILE A 236 -8.29 -1.67 -2.77
C ILE A 236 -8.96 -1.90 -4.15
N GLY A 237 -9.16 -3.15 -4.55
CA GLY A 237 -9.88 -3.51 -5.77
C GLY A 237 -11.40 -3.42 -5.64
N VAL A 238 -11.94 -3.51 -4.42
CA VAL A 238 -13.39 -3.46 -4.15
C VAL A 238 -13.93 -2.05 -4.34
N TYR A 239 -13.16 -1.03 -3.94
CA TYR A 239 -13.60 0.36 -3.97
C TYR A 239 -13.26 1.04 -5.30
N ASN A 240 -14.11 1.97 -5.73
CA ASN A 240 -13.86 2.90 -6.82
C ASN A 240 -14.12 4.35 -6.34
N ASP A 241 -13.72 5.33 -7.14
CA ASP A 241 -13.82 6.74 -6.75
C ASP A 241 -15.26 7.20 -6.43
N SER A 242 -16.26 6.66 -7.12
CA SER A 242 -17.67 7.02 -6.90
C SER A 242 -18.16 6.51 -5.55
N MET A 243 -17.86 5.24 -5.24
CA MET A 243 -18.23 4.62 -3.96
C MET A 243 -17.58 5.35 -2.78
N ILE A 244 -16.29 5.67 -2.88
CA ILE A 244 -15.58 6.40 -1.82
C ILE A 244 -16.18 7.79 -1.63
N ALA A 245 -16.44 8.52 -2.70
CA ALA A 245 -17.05 9.85 -2.60
C ALA A 245 -18.44 9.81 -1.94
N GLU A 246 -19.25 8.83 -2.29
CA GLU A 246 -20.58 8.61 -1.70
C GLU A 246 -20.49 8.26 -0.21
N PHE A 247 -19.61 7.32 0.16
CA PHE A 247 -19.43 6.91 1.55
C PHE A 247 -18.93 8.06 2.43
N ILE A 248 -18.03 8.90 1.88
CA ILE A 248 -17.58 10.11 2.57
C ILE A 248 -18.74 11.09 2.79
N ASP A 249 -19.58 11.36 1.79
CA ASP A 249 -20.70 12.31 1.94
C ASP A 249 -21.73 11.84 2.97
N ARG A 250 -22.03 10.52 3.00
CA ARG A 250 -22.91 9.91 4.01
C ARG A 250 -22.36 10.05 5.44
N ASP A 251 -21.03 10.06 5.59
CA ASP A 251 -20.36 10.15 6.89
C ASP A 251 -20.16 11.58 7.42
N VAL A 252 -20.51 12.60 6.64
CA VAL A 252 -20.35 14.01 7.07
C VAL A 252 -21.29 14.35 8.24
N ILE A 253 -20.72 14.93 9.29
CA ILE A 253 -21.44 15.59 10.39
C ILE A 253 -21.59 17.09 10.12
N LEU A 254 -20.50 17.76 9.72
CA LEU A 254 -20.49 19.21 9.51
C LEU A 254 -19.59 19.59 8.32
N LYS A 255 -20.21 20.06 7.23
CA LYS A 255 -19.53 20.43 5.97
C LYS A 255 -18.58 21.62 6.12
N ASN A 256 -18.96 22.66 6.86
CA ASN A 256 -18.25 23.95 6.84
C ASN A 256 -17.31 24.18 8.05
N ARG A 257 -16.74 23.10 8.61
CA ARG A 257 -15.79 23.20 9.72
C ARG A 257 -14.38 23.53 9.21
N LYS A 258 -13.62 24.33 9.97
CA LYS A 258 -12.18 24.56 9.74
C LYS A 258 -11.33 23.69 10.70
N PRO A 259 -10.16 23.18 10.26
CA PRO A 259 -9.54 23.35 8.94
C PRO A 259 -10.12 22.46 7.83
N PHE A 260 -10.93 21.47 8.18
CA PHE A 260 -11.63 20.56 7.27
C PHE A 260 -13.00 20.16 7.88
N PRO A 261 -13.93 19.60 7.06
CA PRO A 261 -15.23 19.11 7.54
C PRO A 261 -15.09 18.11 8.70
N ALA A 262 -16.14 17.97 9.50
CA ALA A 262 -16.23 16.91 10.50
C ALA A 262 -16.99 15.70 9.93
N TYR A 263 -16.43 14.51 10.15
CA TYR A 263 -16.99 13.22 9.75
C TYR A 263 -17.26 12.34 10.98
N GLY A 264 -17.72 11.10 10.80
CA GLY A 264 -18.07 10.17 11.87
C GLY A 264 -19.56 10.06 12.19
N LYS A 265 -20.43 10.29 11.20
CA LYS A 265 -21.88 10.08 11.34
C LYS A 265 -22.25 8.59 11.30
N MET A 266 -21.51 7.80 10.54
CA MET A 266 -21.76 6.37 10.37
C MET A 266 -21.26 5.56 11.57
N LYS A 267 -21.87 4.40 11.80
CA LYS A 267 -21.48 3.49 12.90
C LYS A 267 -20.41 2.52 12.42
N LEU A 268 -19.55 2.08 13.34
CA LEU A 268 -18.64 0.97 13.09
C LEU A 268 -19.42 -0.35 12.94
N ARG A 269 -18.90 -1.25 12.11
CA ARG A 269 -19.41 -2.62 11.98
C ARG A 269 -19.23 -3.39 13.28
N ASN A 270 -20.18 -4.26 13.59
CA ASN A 270 -20.08 -5.19 14.72
C ASN A 270 -19.12 -6.34 14.38
N ARG A 271 -17.90 -6.30 14.95
CA ARG A 271 -16.85 -7.35 14.79
C ARG A 271 -17.31 -8.77 15.15
N HIS A 272 -18.38 -8.94 15.93
CA HIS A 272 -18.92 -10.26 16.31
C HIS A 272 -19.57 -11.03 15.14
N VAL A 273 -20.02 -10.34 14.09
CA VAL A 273 -20.64 -10.98 12.92
C VAL A 273 -19.58 -11.51 11.94
N GLU A 274 -18.41 -10.87 11.87
CA GLU A 274 -17.35 -11.23 10.92
C GLU A 274 -16.63 -12.54 11.27
N LYS A 275 -16.48 -12.88 12.56
CA LYS A 275 -15.90 -14.17 12.99
C LYS A 275 -16.76 -15.39 12.61
N CYS A 276 -18.05 -15.23 12.39
CA CYS A 276 -18.93 -16.33 11.98
C CYS A 276 -18.79 -16.68 10.48
N ASN A 277 -18.24 -15.77 9.67
CA ASN A 277 -18.11 -15.95 8.22
C ASN A 277 -16.72 -16.46 7.79
N LEU A 278 -15.76 -16.53 8.71
CA LEU A 278 -14.46 -17.17 8.50
C LEU A 278 -14.55 -18.65 8.91
N GLY A 279 -15.32 -19.42 8.12
CA GLY A 279 -15.41 -20.87 8.25
C GLY A 279 -14.03 -21.53 8.11
N HIS A 280 -13.78 -22.53 8.95
CA HIS A 280 -12.57 -23.35 8.99
C HIS A 280 -12.13 -23.87 7.60
N PRO A 281 -10.82 -23.90 7.29
CA PRO A 281 -10.31 -24.78 6.25
C PRO A 281 -10.37 -26.23 6.78
N THR A 282 -11.49 -26.93 6.55
CA THR A 282 -11.53 -28.38 6.67
C THR A 282 -10.95 -28.97 5.40
N GLY A 283 -9.69 -29.37 5.47
CA GLY A 283 -8.94 -29.94 4.36
C GLY A 283 -7.65 -30.58 4.83
N ALA A 284 -7.72 -31.43 5.85
CA ALA A 284 -6.67 -32.38 6.16
C ALA A 284 -7.16 -33.77 5.77
N THR A 285 -6.80 -34.18 4.56
CA THR A 285 -6.94 -35.56 4.10
C THR A 285 -5.92 -36.40 4.87
N GLU A 286 -6.36 -37.11 5.91
CA GLU A 286 -5.55 -38.14 6.56
C GLU A 286 -5.38 -39.32 5.59
N ALA A 287 -4.21 -39.40 4.96
CA ALA A 287 -3.75 -40.62 4.32
C ALA A 287 -3.24 -41.58 5.40
N ALA A 288 -4.10 -42.48 5.87
CA ALA A 288 -3.68 -43.59 6.72
C ALA A 288 -3.01 -44.66 5.85
N HIS A 289 -1.72 -44.84 6.09
CA HIS A 289 -0.87 -45.89 5.55
C HIS A 289 -1.45 -47.29 5.76
N VAL A 290 -1.57 -48.05 4.67
CA VAL A 290 -1.76 -49.50 4.69
C VAL A 290 -0.42 -50.15 5.05
N ASN A 291 -0.27 -50.63 6.28
CA ASN A 291 0.78 -51.58 6.64
C ASN A 291 0.31 -53.00 6.30
N ARG A 292 0.85 -53.57 5.21
CA ARG A 292 0.92 -55.01 5.00
C ARG A 292 2.20 -55.52 5.67
N SER A 293 2.04 -56.36 6.68
CA SER A 293 3.11 -57.22 7.19
C SER A 293 2.75 -58.66 6.80
N PHE A 294 3.61 -59.29 6.01
CA PHE A 294 3.66 -60.74 5.86
C PHE A 294 4.58 -61.34 6.94
N ASP A 295 4.37 -62.64 7.17
CA ASP A 295 5.23 -63.63 7.84
C ASP A 295 5.15 -63.78 9.37
N THR A 296 4.28 -64.67 9.86
CA THR A 296 4.61 -66.09 10.13
C THR A 296 3.35 -66.92 10.35
#